data_AF-A0A932MCV5-F1
#
_entry.id   AF-A0A932MCV5-F1
#
_cell.length_a   1.000
_cell.length_b   1.000
_cell.length_c   1.000
_cell.angle_alpha   90.00
_cell.angle_beta   90.00
_cell.angle_gamma   90.00
#
_symmetry.space_group_name_H-M   'P 1'
#
loop_
_entity.id
_entity.type
_entity.pdbx_description
1 polymer ?
#
loop_
_entity_poly.entity_id
_entity_poly.type
_entity_poly.pdbx_seq_one_letter_code
_entity_poly.pdbx_strand_id
1 'polypeptide(L)'
;MKRSLPFVLMRGGTSKALAATVTACTGVACRVPGTLLQRHLSERGRTAKRIVIGHPSGTIPVEAEVVDGSVAIKTAKIFRTARRIAEGRVYLKRPLASGAAPGTPRVRALA
;
A
#
# COMPACT_ATOMS: atom_id res chain seq x y z
N MET A 1 -7.28 25.68 10.71
CA MET A 1 -6.95 24.35 11.30
C MET A 1 -6.34 23.43 10.23
N LYS A 2 -5.02 23.47 10.02
CA LYS A 2 -4.29 22.46 9.22
C LYS A 2 -3.32 21.73 10.14
N ARG A 3 -3.84 20.78 10.93
CA ARG A 3 -2.99 19.83 11.68
C ARG A 3 -2.82 18.57 10.83
N SER A 4 -2.09 18.67 9.72
CA SER A 4 -1.66 17.47 8.99
C SER A 4 -0.39 16.93 9.65
N LEU A 5 -0.53 16.34 10.84
CA LEU A 5 0.54 15.54 11.42
C LEU A 5 0.84 14.37 10.46
N PRO A 6 2.12 14.08 10.17
CA PRO A 6 2.46 12.93 9.35
C PRO A 6 2.15 11.65 10.12
N PHE A 7 1.27 10.81 9.58
CA PHE A 7 0.83 9.60 10.29
C PHE A 7 1.63 8.34 9.91
N VAL A 8 2.32 8.33 8.77
CA VAL A 8 3.15 7.20 8.31
C VAL A 8 4.51 7.68 7.82
N LEU A 9 5.55 7.04 8.34
CA LEU A 9 6.94 7.22 7.94
C LEU A 9 7.33 6.16 6.92
N MET A 10 8.02 6.58 5.86
CA MET A 10 8.53 5.72 4.80
C MET A 10 9.95 6.18 4.45
N ARG A 11 10.93 5.28 4.57
CA ARG A 11 12.36 5.55 4.26
C ARG A 11 12.88 6.90 4.79
N GLY A 12 12.78 7.12 6.10
CA GLY A 12 13.31 8.33 6.76
C GLY A 12 12.53 9.61 6.49
N GLY A 13 11.44 9.57 5.73
CA GLY A 13 10.58 10.71 5.42
C GLY A 13 9.10 10.44 5.69
N THR A 14 8.27 11.47 5.51
CA THR A 14 6.82 11.38 5.69
C THR A 14 6.14 11.09 4.35
N SER A 15 5.22 10.13 4.35
CA SER A 15 4.50 9.79 3.12
C SER A 15 3.30 10.70 2.90
N LYS A 16 3.20 11.32 1.71
CA LYS A 16 2.04 12.15 1.33
C LYS A 16 0.75 11.33 1.20
N ALA A 17 0.88 10.12 0.67
CA ALA A 17 -0.20 9.14 0.54
C ALA A 17 0.18 7.83 1.23
N LEU A 18 -0.80 7.04 1.62
CA LEU A 18 -0.55 5.73 2.19
C LEU A 18 0.04 4.75 1.18
N ALA A 19 1.07 4.02 1.59
CA ALA A 19 1.54 2.86 0.84
C ALA A 19 0.48 1.75 0.87
N ALA A 20 0.32 1.06 -0.25
CA ALA A 20 -0.69 0.01 -0.43
C ALA A 20 -0.64 -1.08 0.66
N THR A 21 0.56 -1.52 1.03
CA THR A 21 0.77 -2.53 2.06
C THR A 21 0.40 -2.02 3.45
N VAL A 22 0.72 -0.76 3.75
CA VAL A 22 0.33 -0.11 5.02
C VAL A 22 -1.19 0.04 5.09
N THR A 23 -1.85 0.43 3.99
CA THR A 23 -3.32 0.47 3.94
C THR A 23 -3.95 -0.88 4.26
N ALA A 24 -3.44 -1.97 3.67
CA ALA A 24 -3.95 -3.31 3.92
C ALA A 24 -3.73 -3.73 5.39
N CYS A 25 -2.53 -3.50 5.93
CA CYS A 25 -2.20 -3.79 7.33
C CYS A 25 -3.10 -3.03 8.30
N THR A 26 -3.27 -1.71 8.10
CA THR A 26 -4.16 -0.88 8.91
C THR A 26 -5.60 -1.37 8.82
N GLY A 27 -6.09 -1.71 7.62
CA GLY A 27 -7.43 -2.25 7.43
C GLY A 27 -7.70 -3.55 8.19
N VAL A 28 -6.72 -4.48 8.17
CA VAL A 28 -6.79 -5.73 8.95
C VAL A 28 -6.75 -5.44 10.45
N ALA A 29 -5.83 -4.58 10.90
CA ALA A 29 -5.70 -4.24 12.31
C ALA A 29 -7.00 -3.63 12.88
N CYS A 30 -7.76 -2.87 12.09
CA CYS A 30 -9.08 -2.36 12.49
C CYS A 30 -10.13 -3.46 12.76
N ARG A 31 -9.93 -4.68 12.25
CA ARG A 31 -10.84 -5.83 12.42
C ARG A 31 -10.39 -6.80 13.51
N VAL A 32 -9.09 -6.86 13.80
CA VAL A 32 -8.54 -7.72 14.84
C VAL A 32 -8.97 -7.19 16.22
N PRO A 33 -9.61 -8.04 17.06
CA PRO A 33 -9.99 -7.66 18.42
C PRO A 33 -8.79 -7.20 19.27
N GLY A 34 -8.96 -6.09 20.00
CA GLY A 34 -8.00 -5.62 20.99
C GLY A 34 -6.93 -4.66 20.48
N THR A 35 -6.83 -4.44 19.16
CA THR A 35 -5.88 -3.48 18.60
C THR A 35 -6.28 -2.03 18.91
N LEU A 36 -5.30 -1.13 18.91
CA LEU A 36 -5.56 0.31 19.07
C LEU A 36 -6.43 0.87 17.95
N LEU A 37 -6.24 0.38 16.72
CA LEU A 37 -6.99 0.84 15.55
C LEU A 37 -8.47 0.47 15.63
N GLN A 38 -8.79 -0.74 16.10
CA GLN A 38 -10.18 -1.16 16.33
C GLN A 38 -10.89 -0.27 17.37
N ARG A 39 -10.18 0.13 18.44
CA ARG A 39 -10.73 1.02 19.49
C ARG A 39 -11.08 2.40 18.95
N HIS A 40 -10.29 2.92 18.01
CA HIS A 40 -10.47 4.24 17.40
C HIS A 40 -11.41 4.24 16.18
N LEU A 41 -11.94 3.07 15.79
CA LEU A 41 -12.95 2.99 14.74
C LEU A 41 -14.27 3.58 15.22
N SER A 42 -14.91 4.38 14.35
CA SER A 42 -16.29 4.82 14.57
C SER A 42 -17.26 3.64 14.55
N GLU A 43 -18.45 3.80 15.15
CA GLU A 43 -19.47 2.75 15.15
C GLU A 43 -19.81 2.27 13.73
N ARG A 44 -19.94 3.20 12.78
CA ARG A 44 -20.12 2.90 11.36
C ARG A 44 -18.94 2.11 10.77
N GLY A 45 -17.71 2.44 11.18
CA GLY A 45 -16.51 1.72 10.73
C GLY A 45 -16.48 0.27 11.22
N ARG A 46 -17.04 -0.01 12.40
CA ARG A 46 -17.09 -1.36 12.97
C ARG A 46 -18.05 -2.27 12.20
N THR A 47 -19.19 -1.74 11.75
CA THR A 47 -20.23 -2.53 11.05
C THR A 47 -20.05 -2.59 9.54
N ALA A 48 -19.55 -1.53 8.90
CA ALA A 48 -19.37 -1.50 7.45
C ALA A 48 -18.23 -2.42 7.01
N LYS A 49 -18.36 -3.17 5.89
CA LYS A 49 -17.24 -3.96 5.33
C LYS A 49 -16.04 -3.11 4.90
N ARG A 50 -16.31 -1.87 4.52
CA ARG A 50 -15.35 -0.92 3.96
C ARG A 50 -14.94 0.10 5.00
N ILE A 51 -13.63 0.19 5.26
CA ILE A 51 -13.02 1.16 6.16
C ILE A 51 -12.37 2.25 5.30
N VAL A 52 -12.62 3.52 5.65
CA VAL A 52 -12.02 4.66 4.95
C VAL A 52 -10.91 5.24 5.83
N ILE A 53 -9.68 5.22 5.32
CA ILE A 53 -8.51 5.73 6.03
C ILE A 53 -8.16 7.11 5.47
N GLY A 54 -8.09 8.11 6.35
CA GLY A 54 -7.61 9.45 5.99
C GLY A 54 -6.09 9.50 5.95
N HIS A 55 -5.52 10.11 4.90
CA HIS A 55 -4.11 10.42 4.76
C HIS A 55 -3.93 11.87 4.25
N PRO A 56 -2.73 12.48 4.32
CA PRO A 56 -2.56 13.89 4.00
C PRO A 56 -3.06 14.29 2.60
N SER A 57 -2.92 13.41 1.62
CA SER A 57 -3.42 13.61 0.25
C SER A 57 -4.88 13.19 -0.01
N GLY A 58 -5.68 12.81 1.00
CA GLY A 58 -7.08 12.43 0.82
C GLY A 58 -7.52 11.22 1.64
N THR A 59 -8.37 10.37 1.05
CA THR A 59 -8.88 9.16 1.70
C THR A 59 -8.64 7.94 0.84
N ILE A 60 -8.35 6.80 1.48
CA ILE A 60 -8.21 5.52 0.82
C ILE A 60 -9.16 4.49 1.43
N PRO A 61 -10.06 3.90 0.64
CA PRO A 61 -10.90 2.81 1.11
C PRO A 61 -10.12 1.49 1.13
N VAL A 62 -10.36 0.69 2.16
CA VAL A 62 -9.86 -0.68 2.32
C VAL A 62 -10.98 -1.60 2.80
N GLU A 63 -10.97 -2.83 2.33
CA GLU A 63 -11.84 -3.89 2.86
C GLU A 63 -10.96 -4.96 3.50
N ALA A 64 -11.31 -5.37 4.71
CA ALA A 64 -10.60 -6.43 5.41
C ALA A 64 -11.60 -7.32 6.14
N GLU A 65 -11.37 -8.63 6.05
CA GLU A 65 -12.14 -9.67 6.71
C GLU A 65 -11.17 -10.57 7.47
N VAL A 66 -11.49 -10.84 8.74
CA VAL A 66 -10.72 -11.68 9.66
C VAL A 66 -11.66 -12.77 10.15
N VAL A 67 -11.15 -13.98 10.38
CA VAL A 67 -11.96 -15.08 10.91
C VAL A 67 -12.31 -14.78 12.37
N ASP A 68 -13.60 -14.89 12.71
CA ASP A 68 -14.13 -14.56 14.03
C ASP A 68 -13.35 -15.23 15.17
N GLY A 69 -13.00 -14.43 16.18
CA GLY A 69 -12.26 -14.91 17.35
C GLY A 69 -10.79 -15.27 17.11
N SER A 70 -10.24 -15.00 15.93
CA SER A 70 -8.84 -15.31 15.59
C SER A 70 -8.09 -14.12 14.98
N VAL A 71 -6.79 -14.27 14.80
CA VAL A 71 -5.94 -13.32 14.05
C VAL A 71 -5.81 -13.75 12.56
N ALA A 72 -6.52 -14.80 12.14
CA ALA A 72 -6.43 -15.33 10.79
C ALA A 72 -7.14 -14.41 9.79
N ILE A 73 -6.39 -13.88 8.83
CA ILE A 73 -6.88 -12.94 7.83
C ILE A 73 -7.53 -13.73 6.69
N LYS A 74 -8.82 -13.49 6.44
CA LYS A 74 -9.54 -14.09 5.31
C LYS A 74 -9.28 -13.33 4.02
N THR A 75 -9.39 -12.00 4.09
CA THR A 75 -9.28 -11.15 2.91
C THR A 75 -8.79 -9.76 3.26
N ALA A 76 -7.92 -9.18 2.42
CA ALA A 76 -7.53 -7.78 2.47
C ALA A 76 -7.52 -7.21 1.05
N LYS A 77 -8.42 -6.28 0.76
CA LYS A 77 -8.61 -5.70 -0.58
C LYS A 77 -8.37 -4.19 -0.55
N ILE A 78 -7.60 -3.74 -1.52
CA ILE A 78 -7.31 -2.33 -1.77
C ILE A 78 -7.74 -1.97 -3.18
N PHE A 79 -8.25 -0.75 -3.35
CA PHE A 79 -8.73 -0.25 -4.64
C PHE A 79 -7.63 0.64 -5.25
N ARG A 80 -7.17 0.27 -6.46
CA ARG A 80 -6.12 1.00 -7.19
C ARG A 80 -6.45 1.08 -8.67
N THR A 81 -5.88 2.07 -9.32
CA THR A 81 -5.92 2.24 -10.78
C THR A 81 -4.51 2.10 -11.34
N ALA A 82 -4.41 1.69 -12.60
CA ALA A 82 -3.15 1.60 -13.33
C ALA A 82 -3.33 2.20 -14.74
N ARG A 83 -2.31 2.92 -15.22
CA ARG A 83 -2.25 3.48 -16.57
C ARG A 83 -0.87 3.23 -17.14
N ARG A 84 -0.78 2.74 -18.38
CA ARG A 84 0.50 2.63 -19.11
C ARG A 84 1.03 4.04 -19.38
N ILE A 85 2.23 4.35 -18.89
CA ILE A 85 2.86 5.67 -19.06
C ILE A 85 3.74 5.68 -20.33
N ALA A 86 4.57 4.65 -20.52
CA ALA A 86 5.47 4.55 -21.64
C ALA A 86 5.67 3.09 -22.05
N GLU A 87 5.97 2.89 -23.33
CA GLU A 87 6.36 1.62 -23.93
C GLU A 87 7.49 1.90 -24.93
N GLY A 88 8.57 1.14 -24.85
CA GLY A 88 9.76 1.40 -25.68
C GLY A 88 11.03 0.73 -25.15
N ARG A 89 12.18 1.28 -25.55
CA ARG A 89 13.52 0.76 -25.18
C ARG A 89 14.26 1.79 -24.32
N VAL A 90 14.88 1.33 -23.24
CA VAL A 90 15.77 2.14 -22.39
C VAL A 90 17.21 1.81 -22.74
N TYR A 91 18.04 2.83 -22.98
CA TYR A 91 19.46 2.67 -23.25
C TYR A 91 20.28 3.05 -22.01
N LEU A 92 21.29 2.24 -21.70
CA LEU A 92 22.20 2.47 -20.59
C LEU A 92 23.57 2.90 -21.12
N LYS A 93 24.22 3.87 -20.47
CA LYS A 93 25.56 4.36 -20.85
C LYS A 93 26.66 3.31 -20.64
N ARG A 94 26.46 2.37 -19.72
CA ARG A 94 27.32 1.21 -19.49
C ARG A 94 26.42 0.00 -19.25
N PRO A 95 26.72 -1.18 -19.83
CA PRO A 95 25.97 -2.38 -19.49
C PRO A 95 26.12 -2.66 -17.98
N LEU A 96 24.99 -2.89 -17.30
CA LEU A 96 25.00 -3.44 -15.95
C LEU A 96 25.74 -4.79 -16.02
N ALA A 97 26.80 -4.94 -15.23
CA ALA A 97 27.64 -6.13 -15.24
C ALA A 97 26.77 -7.40 -15.17
N SER A 98 27.09 -8.34 -16.06
CA SER A 98 26.33 -9.55 -16.34
C SER A 98 26.32 -10.50 -15.14
N GLY A 99 25.30 -10.38 -14.30
CA GLY A 99 24.81 -11.43 -13.41
C GLY A 99 23.36 -11.72 -13.74
N ALA A 100 23.07 -12.13 -14.98
CA ALA A 100 21.70 -12.36 -15.44
C ALA A 100 21.33 -13.84 -15.32
N ALA A 101 20.41 -14.13 -14.39
CA ALA A 101 19.60 -15.35 -14.41
C ALA A 101 18.78 -15.43 -15.72
N PRO A 102 18.45 -16.64 -16.22
CA PRO A 102 17.78 -16.81 -17.51
C PRO A 102 16.41 -16.11 -17.54
N GLY A 103 16.25 -15.12 -18.44
CA GLY A 103 15.00 -14.39 -18.68
C GLY A 103 15.11 -12.86 -18.80
N THR A 104 16.30 -12.27 -18.62
CA THR A 104 16.45 -10.80 -18.61
C THR A 104 16.47 -10.18 -20.02
N PRO A 105 15.73 -9.09 -20.29
CA PRO A 105 15.76 -8.41 -21.58
C PRO A 105 17.18 -7.90 -21.90
N ARG A 106 17.72 -8.33 -23.05
CA ARG A 106 19.06 -7.93 -23.49
C ARG A 106 19.04 -6.45 -23.89
N VAL A 107 19.61 -5.60 -23.04
CA VAL A 107 19.87 -4.20 -23.37
C VAL A 107 21.01 -4.18 -24.40
N ARG A 108 20.73 -3.82 -25.66
CA ARG A 108 21.78 -3.54 -26.63
C ARG A 108 22.44 -2.22 -26.24
N ALA A 109 23.73 -2.26 -25.90
CA ALA A 109 24.55 -1.06 -25.85
C ALA A 109 24.64 -0.48 -27.28
N LEU A 110 24.43 0.84 -27.42
CA LEU A 110 24.83 1.53 -28.64
C LEU A 110 26.36 1.68 -28.58
N ALA A 111 27.02 1.30 -29.68
CA ALA A 111 28.43 1.60 -29.92
C ALA A 111 28.59 3.09 -30.26
#